data_AF-A0A180GG37-F1
#
_entry.id   AF-A0A180GG37-F1
#
_cell.length_a   1.000
_cell.length_b   1.000
_cell.length_c   1.000
_cell.angle_alpha   90.00
_cell.angle_beta   90.00
_cell.angle_gamma   90.00
#
_symmetry.space_group_name_H-M   'P 1'
#
loop_
_entity.id
_entity.type
_entity.pdbx_description
1 polymer ?
#
loop_
_entity_poly.entity_id
_entity_poly.type
_entity_poly.pdbx_seq_one_letter_code
_entity_poly.pdbx_strand_id
1 'polypeptide(L)'
;MISSSARSAGHVHKPLIRFLGKRVYNSPSPAATSHPLAPEEIKSKFSDFLKLQQNPAARSSSSTQASQSKERVLWYDDPSELPWHYNTPSSTEIELINGGGVIR
;
A
#
# COMPACT_ATOMS: atom_id res chain seq x y z
N MET A 1 -32.80 -38.92 0.03
CA MET A 1 -32.32 -38.58 1.39
C MET A 1 -30.80 -38.64 1.37
N ILE A 2 -30.11 -37.50 1.34
CA ILE A 2 -28.65 -37.45 1.24
C ILE A 2 -28.15 -36.82 2.54
N SER A 3 -27.59 -37.64 3.42
CA SER A 3 -27.05 -37.22 4.70
C SER A 3 -25.68 -36.59 4.49
N SER A 4 -25.57 -35.28 4.68
CA SER A 4 -24.32 -34.54 4.59
C SER A 4 -23.55 -34.69 5.90
N SER A 5 -22.55 -35.57 5.90
CA SER A 5 -21.59 -35.72 6.99
C SER A 5 -20.71 -34.48 7.07
N ALA A 6 -20.89 -33.67 8.13
CA ALA A 6 -20.05 -32.51 8.40
C ALA A 6 -18.69 -32.97 8.94
N ARG A 7 -17.65 -32.89 8.10
CA ARG A 7 -16.26 -33.05 8.53
C ARG A 7 -15.93 -31.96 9.56
N SER A 8 -15.59 -32.37 10.78
CA SER A 8 -15.03 -31.50 11.82
C SER A 8 -13.74 -30.88 11.29
N ALA A 9 -13.75 -29.57 11.06
CA ALA A 9 -12.57 -28.81 10.68
C ALA A 9 -11.65 -28.69 11.89
N GLY A 10 -10.73 -29.66 12.02
CA GLY A 10 -9.62 -29.60 12.97
C GLY A 10 -8.86 -28.29 12.80
N HIS A 11 -8.91 -27.45 13.84
CA HIS A 11 -8.04 -26.30 14.09
C HIS A 11 -7.67 -25.46 12.84
N VAL A 12 -8.66 -24.80 12.25
CA VAL A 12 -8.41 -23.75 11.24
C VAL A 12 -7.54 -22.66 11.88
N HIS A 13 -6.35 -22.44 11.30
CA HIS A 13 -5.38 -21.44 11.76
C HIS A 13 -6.06 -20.07 11.88
N LYS A 14 -6.16 -19.56 13.12
CA LYS A 14 -6.75 -18.25 13.39
C LYS A 14 -5.73 -17.17 12.98
N PRO A 15 -6.08 -16.22 12.11
CA PRO A 15 -5.16 -15.14 11.78
C PRO A 15 -4.90 -14.28 13.03
N LEU A 16 -3.62 -14.00 13.29
CA LEU A 16 -3.18 -13.16 14.42
C LEU A 16 -3.69 -11.72 14.29
N ILE A 17 -3.93 -11.25 13.07
CA ILE A 17 -4.46 -9.93 12.78
C ILE A 17 -5.97 -10.05 12.57
N ARG A 18 -6.73 -9.53 13.54
CA ARG A 18 -8.18 -9.37 13.42
C ARG A 18 -8.45 -7.94 12.99
N PHE A 19 -9.02 -7.76 11.79
CA PHE A 19 -9.47 -6.46 11.35
C PHE A 19 -10.67 -6.03 12.21
N LEU A 20 -10.40 -5.24 13.26
CA LEU A 20 -11.41 -4.64 14.15
C LEU A 20 -12.13 -3.49 13.43
N GLY A 21 -12.85 -3.79 12.34
CA GLY A 21 -13.64 -2.82 11.58
C GLY A 21 -12.85 -1.59 11.10
N LYS A 22 -13.59 -0.55 10.67
CA LYS A 22 -13.02 0.77 10.38
C LYS A 22 -12.80 1.48 11.72
N ARG A 23 -11.59 1.96 11.99
CA ARG A 23 -11.33 2.89 13.10
C ARG A 23 -12.15 4.16 12.86
N VAL A 24 -13.22 4.36 13.62
CA VAL A 24 -13.98 5.60 13.64
C VAL A 24 -13.29 6.53 14.62
N TYR A 25 -12.66 7.59 14.10
CA TYR A 25 -12.15 8.66 14.95
C TYR A 25 -13.35 9.49 15.40
N ASN A 26 -13.51 9.69 16.72
CA ASN A 26 -14.61 10.48 17.29
C ASN A 26 -14.49 11.98 16.97
N SER A 27 -13.35 12.42 16.44
CA SER A 27 -13.13 13.80 16.02
C SER A 27 -13.46 13.99 14.53
N PRO A 28 -14.13 15.08 14.15
CA PRO A 28 -14.27 15.44 12.74
C PRO A 28 -12.87 15.60 12.12
N SER A 29 -12.68 15.01 10.94
CA SER A 29 -11.44 15.21 10.18
C SER A 29 -11.24 16.70 9.94
N PRO A 30 -10.01 17.23 10.10
CA PRO A 30 -9.72 18.59 9.72
C PRO A 30 -10.05 18.80 8.23
N ALA A 31 -10.46 20.02 7.89
CA ALA A 31 -10.75 20.39 6.51
C ALA A 31 -9.49 20.19 5.66
N ALA A 32 -9.64 19.56 4.49
CA ALA A 32 -8.54 19.41 3.56
C ALA A 32 -8.16 20.79 3.00
N THR A 33 -6.99 21.30 3.41
CA THR A 33 -6.44 22.59 2.94
C THR A 33 -5.32 22.35 1.94
N SER A 34 -5.21 23.25 0.95
CA SER A 34 -4.07 23.21 0.02
C SER A 34 -2.75 23.50 0.76
N HIS A 35 -1.68 22.85 0.31
CA HIS A 35 -0.36 23.05 0.90
C HIS A 35 0.18 24.46 0.55
N PRO A 36 0.79 25.21 1.50
CA PRO A 36 1.22 26.59 1.26
C PRO A 36 2.31 26.72 0.18
N LEU A 37 3.15 25.69 0.03
CA LEU A 37 4.23 25.62 -0.98
C LEU A 37 3.81 24.90 -2.27
N ALA A 38 2.52 24.66 -2.48
CA ALA A 38 2.07 24.05 -3.72
C ALA A 38 2.28 25.01 -4.91
N PRO A 39 2.70 24.51 -6.09
CA PRO A 39 2.67 25.27 -7.33
C PRO A 39 1.30 25.94 -7.57
N GLU A 40 1.31 27.15 -8.14
CA GLU A 40 0.09 27.96 -8.31
C GLU A 40 -1.01 27.24 -9.09
N GLU A 41 -0.62 26.44 -10.08
CA GLU A 41 -1.52 25.60 -10.87
C GLU A 41 -2.34 24.64 -9.99
N ILE A 42 -1.67 23.93 -9.08
CA ILE A 42 -2.30 22.95 -8.18
C ILE A 42 -3.19 23.67 -7.16
N LYS A 43 -2.74 24.82 -6.66
CA LYS A 43 -3.51 25.64 -5.71
C LYS A 43 -4.84 26.10 -6.33
N SER A 44 -4.85 26.46 -7.61
CA SER A 44 -6.05 26.90 -8.32
C SER A 44 -7.06 25.76 -8.57
N LYS A 45 -6.58 24.54 -8.82
CA LYS A 45 -7.41 23.36 -9.16
C LYS A 45 -7.81 22.50 -7.95
N PHE A 46 -7.28 22.79 -6.76
CA PHE A 46 -7.52 22.00 -5.55
C PHE A 46 -9.00 21.96 -5.14
N SER A 47 -9.73 23.06 -5.32
CA SER A 47 -11.17 23.13 -5.02
C SER A 47 -11.99 22.21 -5.93
N ASP A 48 -11.62 22.09 -7.20
CA ASP A 48 -12.25 21.19 -8.15
C ASP A 48 -11.96 19.73 -7.80
N PHE A 49 -10.75 19.42 -7.34
CA PHE A 49 -10.40 18.10 -6.81
C PHE A 49 -11.30 17.68 -5.63
N LEU A 50 -11.56 18.58 -4.69
CA LEU A 50 -12.45 18.28 -3.55
C LEU A 50 -13.88 17.98 -4.01
N LYS A 51 -14.40 18.71 -4.99
CA LYS A 51 -15.74 18.45 -5.57
C LYS A 51 -15.80 17.08 -6.25
N LEU A 52 -14.73 16.69 -6.93
CA LEU A 52 -14.62 15.39 -7.59
C LEU A 52 -14.59 14.23 -6.60
N GLN A 53 -13.95 14.41 -5.45
CA GLN A 53 -13.93 13.40 -4.39
C GLN A 53 -15.30 13.19 -3.74
N GLN A 54 -16.13 14.25 -3.67
CA GLN A 54 -17.48 14.17 -3.10
C GLN A 54 -18.50 13.50 -4.02
N ASN A 55 -18.28 13.52 -5.34
CA ASN A 55 -19.17 12.91 -6.35
C ASN A 55 -18.39 11.98 -7.30
N PRO A 56 -18.01 10.77 -6.83
CA PRO A 56 -17.27 9.82 -7.67
C PRO A 56 -18.08 9.29 -8.88
N ALA A 57 -19.39 9.53 -8.92
CA ALA A 57 -20.28 9.08 -10.00
C ALA A 57 -20.20 9.93 -11.29
N ALA A 58 -19.54 11.10 -11.28
CA ALA A 58 -19.55 12.05 -12.39
C ALA A 58 -18.31 11.98 -13.30
N ARG A 59 -17.65 10.83 -13.44
CA ARG A 59 -16.53 10.66 -14.39
C ARG A 59 -16.65 9.37 -15.20
N SER A 60 -17.42 9.48 -16.28
CA SER A 60 -17.10 8.83 -17.54
C SER A 60 -16.50 9.88 -18.48
N SER A 61 -15.46 9.46 -19.21
CA SER A 61 -14.86 10.10 -20.40
C SER A 61 -14.23 11.50 -20.27
N SER A 62 -12.94 11.53 -19.95
CA SER A 62 -11.92 12.16 -20.80
C SER A 62 -10.55 11.72 -20.29
N SER A 63 -10.19 10.50 -20.66
CA SER A 63 -8.82 10.01 -20.57
C SER A 63 -8.17 10.39 -21.90
N THR A 64 -7.41 11.49 -21.92
CA THR A 64 -6.29 11.59 -22.85
C THR A 64 -5.49 10.31 -22.67
N GLN A 65 -5.39 9.51 -23.74
CA GLN A 65 -4.54 8.33 -23.74
C GLN A 65 -3.09 8.77 -23.53
N ALA A 66 -2.66 8.87 -22.28
CA ALA A 66 -1.30 8.54 -21.97
C ALA A 66 -1.22 7.04 -22.19
N SER A 67 -0.56 6.63 -23.28
CA SER A 67 -0.11 5.26 -23.45
C SER A 67 0.48 4.82 -22.12
N GLN A 68 -0.22 3.94 -21.41
CA GLN A 68 0.32 3.32 -20.22
C GLN A 68 1.52 2.52 -20.71
N SER A 69 2.70 3.15 -20.61
CA SER A 69 3.94 2.40 -20.51
C SER A 69 3.69 1.48 -19.31
N LYS A 70 3.59 0.17 -19.61
CA LYS A 70 3.67 -0.90 -18.63
C LYS A 70 4.62 -0.43 -17.55
N GLU A 71 4.13 -0.27 -16.33
CA GLU A 71 4.97 -0.06 -15.17
C GLU A 71 6.03 -1.16 -15.20
N ARG A 72 7.24 -0.81 -15.60
CA ARG A 72 8.36 -1.74 -15.57
C ARG A 72 8.76 -1.78 -14.11
N VAL A 73 8.21 -2.73 -13.38
CA VAL A 73 8.81 -3.15 -12.11
C VAL A 73 10.22 -3.58 -12.48
N LEU A 74 11.20 -2.73 -12.16
CA LEU A 74 12.60 -3.00 -12.39
C LEU A 74 13.03 -3.98 -11.30
N TRP A 75 13.05 -5.26 -11.67
CA TRP A 75 13.68 -6.31 -10.88
C TRP A 75 15.15 -6.36 -11.23
N TYR A 76 15.99 -6.36 -10.19
CA TYR A 76 17.44 -6.51 -10.30
C TYR A 76 17.81 -7.83 -9.63
N ASP A 77 18.55 -8.68 -10.32
CA ASP A 77 19.03 -9.95 -9.78
C ASP A 77 20.27 -9.73 -8.88
N ASP A 78 21.05 -8.68 -9.17
CA ASP A 78 22.23 -8.29 -8.41
C ASP A 78 22.03 -6.92 -7.73
N PRO A 79 22.25 -6.78 -6.41
CA PRO A 79 22.24 -5.48 -5.74
C PRO A 79 23.25 -4.47 -6.30
N SER A 80 24.27 -4.90 -7.05
CA SER A 80 25.23 -3.99 -7.70
C SER A 80 24.60 -3.15 -8.82
N GLU A 81 23.49 -3.61 -9.41
CA GLU A 81 22.77 -2.93 -10.49
C GLU A 81 21.80 -1.86 -9.98
N LEU A 82 21.66 -1.74 -8.65
CA LEU A 82 20.76 -0.78 -8.03
C LEU A 82 21.30 0.65 -8.25
N PRO A 83 20.42 1.60 -8.64
CA PRO A 83 20.82 2.99 -8.85
C PRO A 83 21.15 3.74 -7.55
N TRP A 84 20.96 3.10 -6.39
CA TRP A 84 21.33 3.60 -5.08
C TRP A 84 22.38 2.69 -4.44
N HIS A 85 23.27 3.30 -3.65
CA HIS A 85 24.29 2.56 -2.92
C HIS A 85 23.66 1.61 -1.89
N TYR A 86 23.66 0.33 -2.21
CA TYR A 86 23.24 -0.73 -1.31
C TYR A 86 24.46 -1.29 -0.57
N ASN A 87 24.42 -1.26 0.76
CA ASN A 87 25.43 -1.91 1.57
C ASN A 87 25.11 -3.40 1.65
N THR A 88 25.92 -4.23 0.99
CA THR A 88 25.78 -5.68 1.05
C THR A 88 26.16 -6.18 2.45
N PRO A 89 25.24 -6.86 3.16
CA PRO A 89 25.52 -7.40 4.48
C PRO A 89 26.67 -8.43 4.43
N SER A 90 27.51 -8.44 5.45
CA SER A 90 28.56 -9.47 5.60
C SER A 90 27.95 -10.85 5.86
N SER A 91 28.66 -11.94 5.55
CA SER A 91 28.14 -13.30 5.80
C SER A 91 27.76 -13.53 7.25
N THR A 92 28.55 -12.99 8.18
CA THR A 92 28.26 -13.02 9.62
C THR A 92 26.97 -12.26 9.95
N GLU A 93 26.75 -11.11 9.34
CA GLU A 93 25.52 -10.33 9.54
C GLU A 93 24.29 -11.06 9.00
N ILE A 94 24.41 -11.71 7.85
CA ILE A 94 23.35 -12.55 7.27
C ILE A 94 23.01 -13.71 8.23
N GLU A 95 24.02 -14.37 8.79
CA GLU A 95 23.82 -15.44 9.79
C GLU A 95 23.16 -14.92 11.07
N LEU A 96 23.54 -13.73 11.54
CA LEU A 96 22.89 -13.11 12.70
C LEU A 96 21.43 -12.75 12.42
N ILE A 97 21.12 -12.19 11.25
CA ILE A 97 19.75 -11.85 10.83
C ILE A 97 18.92 -13.13 10.72
N ASN A 98 19.42 -14.15 10.01
CA ASN A 98 18.73 -15.43 9.82
C ASN A 98 18.60 -16.21 11.13
N GLY A 99 19.59 -16.08 12.02
CA GLY A 99 19.62 -16.67 13.36
C GLY A 99 18.79 -15.91 14.39
N GLY A 100 18.11 -14.82 14.01
CA GLY A 100 17.23 -14.06 14.90
C GLY A 100 17.97 -13.22 15.95
N GLY A 101 19.23 -12.86 15.70
CA GLY A 101 20.03 -11.97 16.55
C GLY A 101 20.49 -12.59 17.88
N VAL A 102 20.36 -13.90 18.06
CA VAL A 102 20.84 -14.59 19.26
C VAL A 102 22.35 -14.82 19.14
N ILE A 103 23.11 -13.93 19.78
CA ILE A 103 24.55 -14.13 20.04
C ILE A 103 24.64 -15.16 21.18
N ARG A 104 25.20 -16.34 20.92
CA ARG A 104 25.41 -17.40 21.92
C ARG A 104 26.86 -17.40 22.38
#